data_AF-A0A954CSI9-F1
#
_entry.id   AF-A0A954CSI9-F1
#
_cell.length_a   1.000
_cell.length_b   1.000
_cell.length_c   1.000
_cell.angle_alpha   90.00
_cell.angle_beta   90.00
_cell.angle_gamma   90.00
#
_symmetry.space_group_name_H-M   'P 1'
#
loop_
_entity.id
_entity.type
_entity.pdbx_description
1 polymer ?
#
loop_
_entity_poly.entity_id
_entity_poly.type
_entity_poly.pdbx_seq_one_letter_code
_entity_poly.pdbx_strand_id
1 'polypeptide(L)'
;SAIGDDSSAKAVALVRFAGLVDDLEHVRTFVKRYSGNDRTGLPADSIWEAYGRGLVADAKDAVKTFEKAVESERNRIAVRPAQEFAYTACAAQLARIAGDDKKARKLHEDAQGLLDSLDEQVTPQVMALALHYRNAQEMYPESSKAKPAKAAQTAAKKFFQHHFEEGYGAFAKFL
;
A
#
# COMPACT_ATOMS: atom_id res chain seq x y z
N SER A 1 17.84 -29.03 -1.27
CA SER A 1 16.98 -28.38 -0.28
C SER A 1 16.91 -26.89 -0.65
N ALA A 2 15.87 -26.49 -1.39
CA ALA A 2 15.77 -25.13 -1.98
C ALA A 2 14.53 -24.38 -1.45
N ILE A 3 14.29 -24.50 -0.15
CA ILE A 3 13.35 -23.66 0.61
C ILE A 3 14.23 -22.94 1.64
N GLY A 4 15.03 -21.96 1.19
CA GLY A 4 16.17 -21.49 2.00
C GLY A 4 16.64 -20.04 1.84
N ASP A 5 16.21 -19.29 0.83
CA ASP A 5 16.64 -17.89 0.70
C ASP A 5 15.50 -16.94 1.05
N ASP A 6 15.42 -16.53 2.31
CA ASP A 6 14.67 -15.35 2.75
C ASP A 6 15.31 -14.13 2.06
N SER A 7 14.69 -13.61 1.01
CA SER A 7 15.16 -12.42 0.28
C SER A 7 14.39 -11.18 0.73
N SER A 8 15.01 -10.00 0.66
CA SER A 8 14.33 -8.73 0.96
C SER A 8 13.03 -8.56 0.18
N ALA A 9 12.94 -9.09 -1.04
CA ALA A 9 11.71 -9.09 -1.84
C ALA A 9 10.55 -9.85 -1.15
N LYS A 10 10.84 -10.98 -0.48
CA LYS A 10 9.84 -11.73 0.28
C LYS A 10 9.37 -10.95 1.51
N ALA A 11 10.31 -10.37 2.27
CA ALA A 11 9.97 -9.56 3.44
C ALA A 11 9.07 -8.37 3.06
N VAL A 12 9.39 -7.67 1.98
CA VAL A 12 8.58 -6.57 1.43
C VAL A 12 7.21 -7.05 1.00
N ALA A 13 7.12 -8.16 0.26
CA ALA A 13 5.84 -8.72 -0.19
C ALA A 13 4.92 -9.09 0.99
N LEU A 14 5.46 -9.73 2.03
CA LEU A 14 4.72 -10.13 3.21
C LEU A 14 4.15 -8.92 3.99
N VAL A 15 4.97 -7.89 4.22
CA VAL A 15 4.50 -6.66 4.89
C VAL A 15 3.44 -5.95 4.07
N ARG A 16 3.64 -5.81 2.75
CA ARG A 16 2.67 -5.15 1.87
C ARG A 16 1.35 -5.92 1.81
N PHE A 17 1.40 -7.25 1.77
CA PHE A 17 0.20 -8.07 1.71
C PHE A 17 -0.56 -8.03 3.04
N ALA A 18 0.13 -8.27 4.16
CA ALA A 18 -0.50 -8.21 5.48
C ALA A 18 -1.07 -6.81 5.79
N GLY A 19 -0.37 -5.74 5.37
CA GLY A 19 -0.89 -4.38 5.44
C GLY A 19 -2.12 -4.16 4.53
N LEU A 20 -2.14 -4.74 3.33
CA LEU A 20 -3.29 -4.68 2.42
C LEU A 20 -4.53 -5.38 2.97
N VAL A 21 -4.41 -6.34 3.88
CA VAL A 21 -5.55 -7.02 4.51
C VAL A 21 -5.81 -6.58 5.96
N ASP A 22 -5.11 -5.54 6.44
CA ASP A 22 -5.11 -5.05 7.84
C ASP A 22 -4.88 -6.20 8.86
N ASP A 23 -4.09 -7.21 8.48
CA ASP A 23 -3.64 -8.24 9.41
C ASP A 23 -2.45 -7.72 10.23
N LEU A 24 -2.76 -6.81 11.14
CA LEU A 24 -1.74 -6.07 11.91
C LEU A 24 -0.92 -6.99 12.83
N GLU A 25 -1.45 -8.15 13.21
CA GLU A 25 -0.72 -9.15 14.00
C GLU A 25 0.40 -9.78 13.17
N HIS A 26 0.11 -10.18 11.93
CA HIS A 26 1.13 -10.68 11.01
C HIS A 26 2.10 -9.57 10.59
N VAL A 27 1.62 -8.34 10.34
CA VAL A 27 2.53 -7.21 10.10
C VAL A 27 3.49 -7.04 11.28
N ARG A 28 3.01 -7.09 12.53
CA ARG A 28 3.85 -6.96 13.73
C ARG A 28 4.89 -8.08 13.80
N THR A 29 4.49 -9.30 13.48
CA THR A 29 5.38 -10.46 13.43
C THR A 29 6.46 -10.29 12.36
N PHE A 30 6.09 -9.85 11.15
CA PHE A 30 7.03 -9.63 10.05
C PHE A 30 7.97 -8.46 10.32
N VAL A 31 7.46 -7.35 10.84
CA VAL A 31 8.28 -6.19 11.25
C VAL A 31 9.30 -6.62 12.30
N LYS A 32 8.88 -7.37 13.34
CA LYS A 32 9.80 -7.88 14.37
C LYS A 32 10.86 -8.82 13.78
N ARG A 33 10.49 -9.64 12.79
CA ARG A 33 11.39 -10.61 12.16
C ARG A 33 12.39 -9.99 11.19
N TYR A 34 11.97 -8.98 10.42
CA TYR A 34 12.73 -8.50 9.26
C TYR A 34 13.33 -7.10 9.42
N SER A 35 12.92 -6.28 10.38
CA SER A 35 13.43 -4.89 10.50
C SER A 35 14.91 -4.84 10.87
N GLY A 36 15.65 -3.93 10.24
CA GLY A 36 17.08 -3.71 10.49
C GLY A 36 18.00 -4.80 9.93
N ASN A 37 17.47 -5.65 9.04
CA ASN A 37 18.24 -6.72 8.40
C ASN A 37 18.47 -6.39 6.92
N ASP A 38 19.66 -5.86 6.63
CA ASP A 38 20.05 -5.40 5.29
C ASP A 38 20.27 -6.53 4.27
N ARG A 39 20.43 -7.79 4.72
CA ARG A 39 20.73 -8.93 3.84
C ARG A 39 19.49 -9.70 3.41
N THR A 40 18.56 -9.91 4.33
CA THR A 40 17.41 -10.82 4.11
C THR A 40 16.09 -10.24 4.60
N GLY A 41 16.07 -8.98 5.06
CA GLY A 41 14.89 -8.34 5.63
C GLY A 41 14.61 -6.96 5.04
N LEU A 42 14.10 -6.09 5.90
CA LEU A 42 13.80 -4.70 5.63
C LEU A 42 15.00 -3.89 6.15
N PRO A 43 15.81 -3.29 5.26
CA PRO A 43 16.93 -2.46 5.68
C PRO A 43 16.46 -1.34 6.61
N ALA A 44 17.31 -0.96 7.57
CA ALA A 44 17.01 0.13 8.48
C ALA A 44 16.71 1.41 7.69
N ASP A 45 15.69 2.16 8.12
CA ASP A 45 15.23 3.41 7.50
C ASP A 45 14.76 3.27 6.04
N SER A 46 14.58 2.04 5.54
CA SER A 46 13.96 1.81 4.23
C SER A 46 12.47 2.17 4.26
N ILE A 47 11.94 2.52 3.09
CA ILE A 47 10.50 2.79 2.90
C ILE A 47 9.63 1.68 3.52
N TRP A 48 10.02 0.42 3.31
CA TRP A 48 9.21 -0.73 3.71
C TRP A 48 9.35 -1.06 5.20
N GLU A 49 10.50 -0.80 5.81
CA GLU A 49 10.67 -0.84 7.27
C GLU A 49 9.83 0.24 7.95
N ALA A 50 9.92 1.49 7.47
CA ALA A 50 9.14 2.61 7.95
C ALA A 50 7.63 2.38 7.81
N TYR A 51 7.19 1.84 6.67
CA TYR A 51 5.80 1.49 6.42
C TYR A 51 5.30 0.40 7.37
N GLY A 52 6.02 -0.72 7.45
CA GLY A 52 5.63 -1.83 8.32
C GLY A 52 5.52 -1.40 9.78
N ARG A 53 6.49 -0.62 10.28
CA ARG A 53 6.42 -0.05 11.63
C ARG A 53 5.25 0.90 11.79
N GLY A 54 4.97 1.72 10.79
CA GLY A 54 3.85 2.66 10.79
C GLY A 54 2.48 1.98 10.90
N LEU A 55 2.33 0.78 10.36
CA LEU A 55 1.09 -0.01 10.45
C LEU A 55 0.83 -0.57 11.86
N VAL A 56 1.86 -0.76 12.69
CA VAL A 56 1.76 -1.52 13.96
C VAL A 56 2.10 -0.71 15.20
N ALA A 57 2.68 0.48 15.05
CA ALA A 57 2.98 1.39 16.13
C ALA A 57 1.80 2.32 16.44
N ASP A 58 1.72 2.83 17.68
CA ASP A 58 0.78 3.91 18.07
C ASP A 58 1.18 5.22 17.37
N ALA A 59 0.65 5.38 16.16
CA ALA A 59 1.29 6.10 15.08
C ALA A 59 0.91 7.59 15.00
N LYS A 60 1.32 8.42 15.96
CA LYS A 60 1.25 9.88 15.75
C LYS A 60 2.21 10.39 14.67
N ASP A 61 3.33 9.70 14.46
CA ASP A 61 4.40 10.12 13.54
C ASP A 61 4.65 9.17 12.37
N ALA A 62 3.85 8.10 12.19
CA ALA A 62 4.13 7.09 11.16
C ALA A 62 4.22 7.67 9.75
N VAL A 63 3.28 8.56 9.40
CA VAL A 63 3.27 9.19 8.08
C VAL A 63 4.54 10.03 7.87
N LYS A 64 4.97 10.78 8.89
CA LYS A 64 6.17 11.62 8.83
C LYS A 64 7.44 10.78 8.67
N THR A 65 7.54 9.67 9.39
CA THR A 65 8.68 8.73 9.26
C THR A 65 8.71 8.10 7.87
N PHE A 66 7.55 7.68 7.36
CA PHE A 66 7.44 7.12 6.02
C PHE A 66 7.78 8.14 4.93
N GLU A 67 7.26 9.37 5.02
CA GLU A 67 7.57 10.47 4.09
C GLU A 67 9.08 10.78 4.05
N LYS A 68 9.77 10.73 5.20
CA LYS A 68 11.25 10.86 5.24
C LYS A 68 11.96 9.72 4.52
N ALA A 69 11.50 8.48 4.69
CA ALA A 69 12.08 7.33 4.01
C ALA A 69 11.85 7.42 2.49
N VAL A 70 10.68 7.88 2.04
CA VAL A 70 10.39 8.15 0.63
C VAL A 70 11.30 9.24 0.07
N GLU A 71 11.50 10.33 0.81
CA GLU A 71 12.41 11.40 0.40
C GLU A 71 13.86 10.92 0.28
N SER A 72 14.32 10.09 1.21
CA SER A 72 15.63 9.44 1.12
C SER A 72 15.75 8.58 -0.15
N GLU A 73 14.72 7.83 -0.50
CA GLU A 73 14.70 7.01 -1.73
C GLU A 73 14.74 7.86 -3.00
N ARG A 74 13.97 8.97 -3.06
CA ARG A 74 14.01 9.93 -4.17
C ARG A 74 15.39 10.52 -4.40
N ASN A 75 16.14 10.74 -3.31
CA ASN A 75 17.52 11.22 -3.39
C ASN A 75 18.51 10.15 -3.85
N ARG A 76 18.18 8.86 -3.69
CA ARG A 76 19.02 7.73 -4.08
C ARG A 76 18.78 7.26 -5.52
N ILE A 77 17.54 7.28 -5.97
CA ILE A 77 17.13 6.74 -7.26
C ILE A 77 16.13 7.67 -7.97
N ALA A 78 16.06 7.56 -9.30
CA ALA A 78 14.96 8.14 -10.06
C ALA A 78 13.67 7.32 -9.81
N VAL A 79 12.88 7.75 -8.84
CA VAL A 79 11.59 7.13 -8.51
C VAL A 79 10.62 7.34 -9.66
N ARG A 80 10.04 6.23 -10.17
CA ARG A 80 9.11 6.27 -11.30
C ARG A 80 7.73 6.76 -10.84
N PRO A 81 6.91 7.37 -11.72
CA PRO A 81 5.56 7.80 -11.38
C PRO A 81 4.67 6.71 -10.76
N ALA A 82 4.76 5.47 -11.25
CA ALA A 82 4.01 4.34 -10.67
C ALA A 82 4.48 3.95 -9.25
N GLN A 83 5.75 4.22 -8.91
CA GLN A 83 6.27 4.05 -7.54
C GLN A 83 5.81 5.19 -6.63
N GLU A 84 5.81 6.42 -7.13
CA GLU A 84 5.24 7.58 -6.41
C GLU A 84 3.76 7.37 -6.05
N PHE A 85 2.98 6.84 -7.00
CA PHE A 85 1.61 6.41 -6.74
C PHE A 85 1.54 5.41 -5.58
N ALA A 86 2.35 4.35 -5.62
CA ALA A 86 2.36 3.32 -4.59
C ALA A 86 2.75 3.86 -3.21
N TYR A 87 3.76 4.74 -3.15
CA TYR A 87 4.18 5.37 -1.90
C TYR A 87 3.10 6.29 -1.34
N THR A 88 2.44 7.08 -2.20
CA THR A 88 1.34 7.95 -1.77
C THR A 88 0.14 7.16 -1.24
N ALA A 89 -0.19 6.02 -1.86
CA ALA A 89 -1.24 5.11 -1.36
C ALA A 89 -0.88 4.51 0.02
N CYS A 90 0.39 4.15 0.25
CA CYS A 90 0.88 3.72 1.57
C CYS A 90 0.75 4.83 2.61
N ALA A 91 1.16 6.06 2.27
CA ALA A 91 1.05 7.21 3.18
C ALA A 91 -0.41 7.50 3.55
N ALA A 92 -1.34 7.37 2.60
CA ALA A 92 -2.77 7.52 2.86
C ALA A 92 -3.29 6.48 3.86
N GLN A 93 -2.87 5.21 3.76
CA GLN A 93 -3.24 4.18 4.75
C GLN A 93 -2.69 4.51 6.13
N LEU A 94 -1.42 4.92 6.22
CA LEU A 94 -0.80 5.29 7.49
C LEU A 94 -1.53 6.47 8.15
N ALA A 95 -1.92 7.48 7.38
CA ALA A 95 -2.69 8.62 7.89
C ALA A 95 -4.07 8.18 8.41
N ARG A 96 -4.74 7.26 7.69
CA ARG A 96 -6.02 6.67 8.11
C ARG A 96 -5.89 5.91 9.42
N ILE A 97 -4.92 5.01 9.54
CA ILE A 97 -4.68 4.22 10.76
C ILE A 97 -4.34 5.12 11.96
N ALA A 98 -3.64 6.23 11.70
CA ALA A 98 -3.34 7.25 12.71
C ALA A 98 -4.56 8.12 13.10
N GLY A 99 -5.71 7.97 12.43
CA GLY A 99 -6.91 8.78 12.68
C GLY A 99 -6.86 10.20 12.10
N ASP A 100 -5.91 10.52 11.22
CA ASP A 100 -5.84 11.81 10.52
C ASP A 100 -6.61 11.74 9.19
N ASP A 101 -7.95 11.73 9.28
CA ASP A 101 -8.85 11.63 8.14
C ASP A 101 -8.62 12.72 7.08
N LYS A 102 -8.24 13.93 7.53
CA LYS A 102 -8.01 15.04 6.61
C LYS A 102 -6.76 14.79 5.77
N LYS A 103 -5.66 14.36 6.41
CA LYS A 103 -4.43 14.01 5.70
C LYS A 103 -4.61 12.77 4.84
N ALA A 104 -5.33 11.75 5.34
CA ALA A 104 -5.62 10.53 4.59
C ALA A 104 -6.37 10.82 3.28
N ARG A 105 -7.43 11.64 3.33
CA ARG A 105 -8.19 12.05 2.14
C ARG A 105 -7.34 12.82 1.14
N LYS A 106 -6.55 13.79 1.61
CA LYS A 106 -5.65 14.55 0.75
C LYS A 106 -4.65 13.63 0.04
N LEU A 107 -3.97 12.75 0.79
CA LEU A 107 -3.01 11.80 0.22
C LEU A 107 -3.66 10.85 -0.77
N HIS A 108 -4.90 10.42 -0.53
CA HIS A 108 -5.64 9.61 -1.48
C HIS A 108 -5.98 10.38 -2.77
N GLU A 109 -6.38 11.65 -2.67
CA GLU A 109 -6.60 12.51 -3.83
C GLU A 109 -5.30 12.74 -4.61
N ASP A 110 -4.18 12.98 -3.91
CA ASP A 110 -2.85 13.10 -4.52
C ASP A 110 -2.45 11.79 -5.23
N ALA A 111 -2.72 10.62 -4.63
CA ALA A 111 -2.50 9.31 -5.24
C ALA A 111 -3.37 9.11 -6.49
N GLN A 112 -4.64 9.53 -6.45
CA GLN A 112 -5.52 9.48 -7.62
C GLN A 112 -4.97 10.36 -8.75
N GLY A 113 -4.51 11.58 -8.45
CA GLY A 113 -3.89 12.47 -9.44
C GLY A 113 -2.64 11.86 -10.07
N LEU A 114 -1.81 11.19 -9.28
CA LEU A 114 -0.65 10.44 -9.80
C LEU A 114 -1.08 9.30 -10.72
N LEU A 115 -2.09 8.52 -10.32
CA LEU A 115 -2.64 7.43 -11.12
C LEU A 115 -3.20 7.91 -12.45
N ASP A 116 -3.98 9.00 -12.45
CA ASP A 116 -4.57 9.60 -13.65
C ASP A 116 -3.51 10.20 -14.59
N SER A 117 -2.33 10.54 -14.06
CA SER A 117 -1.22 11.10 -14.83
C SER A 117 -0.28 10.06 -15.44
N LEU A 118 -0.48 8.78 -15.14
CA LEU A 118 0.34 7.71 -15.70
C LEU A 118 0.08 7.58 -17.20
N ASP A 119 1.16 7.34 -17.96
CA ASP A 119 1.05 6.94 -19.36
C ASP A 119 0.19 5.67 -19.48
N GLU A 120 -0.65 5.59 -20.50
CA GLU A 120 -1.56 4.47 -20.73
C GLU A 120 -0.84 3.11 -20.83
N GLN A 121 0.43 3.10 -21.21
CA GLN A 121 1.27 1.90 -21.27
C GLN A 121 1.83 1.46 -19.91
N VAL A 122 1.74 2.32 -18.90
CA VAL A 122 2.27 2.05 -17.55
C VAL A 122 1.18 1.48 -16.67
N THR A 123 1.21 0.17 -16.46
CA THR A 123 0.34 -0.49 -15.49
C THR A 123 0.96 -0.45 -14.08
N PRO A 124 0.31 0.18 -13.09
CA PRO A 124 0.76 0.11 -11.70
C PRO A 124 0.73 -1.32 -11.17
N GLN A 125 1.52 -1.58 -10.13
CA GLN A 125 1.45 -2.86 -9.43
C GLN A 125 0.04 -3.06 -8.82
N VAL A 126 -0.56 -4.22 -9.07
CA VAL A 126 -1.91 -4.56 -8.58
C VAL A 126 -2.08 -4.36 -7.08
N MET A 127 -1.04 -4.63 -6.27
CA MET A 127 -1.08 -4.41 -4.83
C MET A 127 -1.20 -2.93 -4.45
N ALA A 128 -0.59 -2.02 -5.22
CA ALA A 128 -0.70 -0.59 -4.97
C ALA A 128 -2.11 -0.07 -5.34
N LEU A 129 -2.67 -0.57 -6.45
CA LEU A 129 -4.06 -0.29 -6.84
C LEU A 129 -5.04 -0.82 -5.79
N ALA A 130 -4.87 -2.06 -5.34
CA ALA A 130 -5.70 -2.66 -4.31
C ALA A 130 -5.65 -1.85 -3.00
N LEU A 131 -4.46 -1.38 -2.60
CA LEU A 131 -4.32 -0.55 -1.42
C LEU A 131 -5.03 0.80 -1.56
N HIS A 132 -4.87 1.46 -2.71
CA HIS A 132 -5.56 2.71 -3.04
C HIS A 132 -7.07 2.57 -2.94
N TYR A 133 -7.63 1.57 -3.61
CA TYR A 133 -9.07 1.32 -3.59
C TYR A 133 -9.60 0.86 -2.24
N ARG A 134 -8.78 0.15 -1.46
CA ARG A 134 -9.13 -0.17 -0.07
C ARG A 134 -9.18 1.08 0.80
N ASN A 135 -8.21 1.98 0.67
CA ASN A 135 -8.24 3.26 1.37
C ASN A 135 -9.51 4.05 1.03
N ALA A 136 -9.93 4.06 -0.25
CA ALA A 136 -11.21 4.65 -0.63
C ALA A 136 -12.39 4.03 0.13
N GLN A 137 -12.43 2.69 0.22
CA GLN A 137 -13.51 1.97 0.89
C GLN A 137 -13.62 2.29 2.37
N GLU A 138 -12.47 2.36 3.05
CA GLU A 138 -12.38 2.60 4.49
C GLU A 138 -12.62 4.08 4.85
N MET A 139 -12.21 5.03 4.00
CA MET A 139 -12.38 6.47 4.27
C MET A 139 -13.77 6.99 3.94
N TYR A 140 -14.43 6.41 2.94
CA TYR A 140 -15.72 6.89 2.43
C TYR A 140 -16.81 5.88 2.77
N PRO A 141 -17.66 6.08 3.79
CA PRO A 141 -18.72 5.14 4.09
C PRO A 141 -19.67 4.99 2.89
N GLU A 142 -20.23 3.80 2.68
CA GLU A 142 -21.17 3.52 1.57
C GLU A 142 -22.40 4.44 1.58
N SER A 143 -22.78 4.91 2.77
CA SER A 143 -23.88 5.86 2.98
C SER A 143 -23.56 7.29 2.52
N SER A 144 -22.31 7.58 2.15
CA SER A 144 -21.88 8.92 1.75
C SER A 144 -22.64 9.41 0.51
N LYS A 145 -23.25 10.58 0.63
CA LYS A 145 -23.94 11.25 -0.49
C LYS A 145 -23.01 12.13 -1.33
N ALA A 146 -21.77 12.35 -0.89
CA ALA A 146 -20.81 13.19 -1.59
C ALA A 146 -20.40 12.56 -2.92
N LYS A 147 -20.41 13.36 -3.99
CA LYS A 147 -20.09 12.89 -5.35
C LYS A 147 -18.68 12.26 -5.46
N PRO A 148 -17.62 12.85 -4.87
CA PRO A 148 -16.28 12.23 -4.90
C PRO A 148 -16.23 10.89 -4.18
N ALA A 149 -16.88 10.79 -3.02
CA ALA A 149 -16.96 9.56 -2.23
C ALA A 149 -17.65 8.42 -3.01
N LYS A 150 -18.78 8.71 -3.66
CA LYS A 150 -19.48 7.72 -4.51
C LYS A 150 -18.66 7.25 -5.69
N ALA A 151 -17.94 8.16 -6.34
CA ALA A 151 -17.07 7.82 -7.47
C ALA A 151 -15.94 6.88 -7.03
N ALA A 152 -15.25 7.22 -5.94
CA ALA A 152 -14.17 6.42 -5.38
C ALA A 152 -14.67 5.01 -4.96
N GLN A 153 -15.82 4.94 -4.27
CA GLN A 153 -16.47 3.67 -3.90
C GLN A 153 -16.85 2.81 -5.12
N THR A 154 -17.42 3.44 -6.15
CA THR A 154 -17.78 2.73 -7.39
C THR A 154 -16.56 2.18 -8.10
N ALA A 155 -15.48 2.96 -8.18
CA ALA A 155 -14.22 2.53 -8.78
C ALA A 155 -13.59 1.37 -8.00
N ALA A 156 -13.55 1.47 -6.67
CA ALA A 156 -13.05 0.40 -5.80
C ALA A 156 -13.84 -0.91 -5.98
N LYS A 157 -15.19 -0.83 -5.97
CA LYS A 157 -16.05 -2.00 -6.20
C LYS A 157 -15.77 -2.65 -7.55
N LYS A 158 -15.70 -1.86 -8.63
CA LYS A 158 -15.39 -2.37 -9.97
C LYS A 158 -14.03 -3.04 -10.03
N PHE A 159 -13.02 -2.43 -9.43
CA PHE A 159 -11.66 -2.97 -9.38
C PHE A 159 -11.63 -4.35 -8.72
N PHE A 160 -12.20 -4.48 -7.52
CA PHE A 160 -12.19 -5.74 -6.78
C PHE A 160 -13.06 -6.80 -7.44
N GLN A 161 -14.23 -6.43 -7.97
CA GLN A 161 -15.09 -7.36 -8.71
C GLN A 161 -14.37 -7.92 -9.93
N HIS A 162 -13.75 -7.07 -10.75
CA HIS A 162 -13.01 -7.49 -11.93
C HIS A 162 -11.88 -8.47 -11.59
N HIS A 163 -11.03 -8.14 -10.62
CA HIS A 163 -9.91 -9.03 -10.26
C HIS A 163 -10.37 -10.32 -9.59
N PHE A 164 -11.50 -10.31 -8.87
CA PHE A 164 -12.11 -11.53 -8.36
C PHE A 164 -12.61 -12.42 -9.50
N GLU A 165 -13.33 -11.86 -10.48
CA GLU A 165 -13.83 -12.59 -11.63
C GLU A 165 -12.71 -13.16 -12.50
N GLU A 166 -11.64 -12.39 -12.74
CA GLU A 166 -10.45 -12.88 -13.45
C GLU A 166 -9.75 -14.01 -12.70
N GLY A 167 -9.53 -13.85 -11.40
CA GLY A 167 -8.90 -14.86 -10.56
C GLY A 167 -9.72 -16.14 -10.46
N TYR A 168 -11.04 -16.01 -10.26
CA TYR A 168 -11.97 -17.14 -10.25
C TYR A 168 -12.03 -17.84 -11.61
N GLY A 169 -12.12 -17.07 -12.71
CA GLY A 169 -12.12 -17.63 -14.06
C GLY A 169 -10.82 -18.34 -14.42
N ALA A 170 -9.68 -17.88 -13.90
CA ALA A 170 -8.42 -18.58 -14.02
C ALA A 170 -8.41 -19.89 -13.21
N PHE A 171 -8.92 -19.89 -11.98
CA PHE A 171 -9.00 -21.06 -11.11
C PHE A 171 -9.99 -22.12 -11.62
N ALA A 172 -11.15 -21.69 -12.11
CA ALA A 172 -12.20 -22.57 -12.62
C ALA A 172 -11.74 -23.43 -13.82
N LYS A 173 -10.69 -23.03 -14.53
CA LYS A 173 -10.06 -23.84 -15.59
C LYS A 173 -9.32 -25.07 -15.07
N PHE A 174 -9.10 -25.16 -13.77
CA PHE A 174 -8.40 -26.25 -13.09
C PHE A 174 -9.33 -27.10 -12.21
N LEU A 175 -10.63 -26.80 -12.19
CA LEU A 175 -11.69 -27.61 -11.58
C LEU A 175 -12.32 -28.52 -12.65
#